data_AF-A0A7X5KR70-F1
#
_entry.id   AF-A0A7X5KR70-F1
#
_cell.length_a   1.000
_cell.length_b   1.000
_cell.length_c   1.000
_cell.angle_alpha   90.00
_cell.angle_beta   90.00
_cell.angle_gamma   90.00
#
_symmetry.space_group_name_H-M   'P 1'
#
loop_
_entity.id
_entity.type
_entity.pdbx_description
1 polymer ?
#
loop_
_entity_poly.entity_id
_entity_poly.type
_entity_poly.pdbx_seq_one_letter_code
_entity_poly.pdbx_strand_id
1 'polypeptide(L)' 'MAHLEIVGSLVAQLSQGAPPKEWSEMGSWEYYADNGASVFPQNSQGSPFNAASIAVTGDPLTNLYEDLAADGATL' A
#
# COMPACT_ATOMS: atom_id res chain seq x y z
N MET A 1 -12.32 1.40 -5.48
CA MET A 1 -11.70 0.22 -6.15
C MET A 1 -10.73 0.60 -7.25
N ALA A 2 -11.03 1.58 -8.11
CA ALA A 2 -10.10 2.02 -9.16
C ALA A 2 -8.75 2.56 -8.64
N HIS A 3 -8.71 3.26 -7.50
CA HIS A 3 -7.46 3.86 -7.01
C HIS A 3 -6.40 2.81 -6.64
N LEU A 4 -6.81 1.70 -6.01
CA LEU A 4 -5.91 0.61 -5.65
C LEU A 4 -5.32 -0.06 -6.90
N GLU A 5 -6.14 -0.25 -7.94
CA GLU A 5 -5.71 -0.79 -9.22
C GLU A 5 -4.74 0.15 -9.96
N ILE A 6 -5.01 1.46 -9.97
CA ILE A 6 -4.13 2.47 -10.55
C ILE A 6 -2.77 2.47 -9.84
N VAL A 7 -2.75 2.55 -8.50
CA VAL A 7 -1.50 2.55 -7.72
C VAL A 7 -0.75 1.23 -7.89
N GLY A 8 -1.45 0.09 -7.83
CA GLY A 8 -0.84 -1.21 -8.06
C GLY A 8 -0.21 -1.32 -9.46
N SER A 9 -0.90 -0.84 -10.49
CA SER A 9 -0.37 -0.85 -11.86
C SER A 9 0.89 0.02 -12.01
N LEU A 10 0.94 1.17 -11.32
CA LEU A 10 2.11 2.04 -11.31
C LEU A 10 3.31 1.36 -10.65
N VAL A 11 3.11 0.75 -9.47
CA VAL A 11 4.17 0.02 -8.77
C VAL A 11 4.66 -1.17 -9.60
N ALA A 12 3.75 -1.91 -10.24
CA ALA A 12 4.11 -3.01 -11.12
C ALA A 12 4.97 -2.54 -12.32
N GLN A 13 4.59 -1.42 -12.95
CA GLN A 13 5.35 -0.85 -14.07
C GLN A 13 6.74 -0.36 -13.65
N LEU A 14 6.86 0.29 -12.48
CA LEU A 14 8.15 0.74 -11.94
C LEU A 14 9.05 -0.43 -11.54
N SER A 15 8.46 -1.55 -11.11
CA SER A 15 9.18 -2.75 -10.66
C SER A 15 9.57 -3.67 -11.82
N GLN A 16 8.98 -3.46 -13.01
CA GLN A 16 9.14 -4.35 -14.14
C GLN A 16 10.54 -4.23 -14.74
N GLY A 17 11.29 -5.34 -14.74
CA GLY A 17 12.61 -5.42 -15.38
C GLY A 17 13.79 -4.92 -14.53
N ALA A 18 13.54 -4.43 -13.31
CA ALA A 18 14.61 -4.07 -12.38
C ALA A 18 15.40 -5.32 -11.93
N PRO A 19 16.73 -5.38 -12.12
CA PRO A 19 17.55 -6.52 -11.70
C PRO A 19 17.60 -6.64 -10.18
N PRO A 20 17.75 -7.86 -9.61
CA PRO A 20 17.76 -8.10 -8.16
C PRO A 20 18.77 -7.25 -7.36
N LYS A 21 19.87 -6.81 -8.01
CA LYS A 21 20.89 -5.95 -7.41
C LYS A 21 20.35 -4.56 -7.05
N GLU A 22 19.47 -3.99 -7.88
CA GLU A 22 18.88 -2.66 -7.65
C GLU A 22 17.94 -2.67 -6.44
N TRP A 23 17.19 -3.76 -6.22
CA TRP A 23 16.35 -3.94 -5.03
C TRP A 23 17.15 -3.94 -3.73
N SER A 24 18.39 -4.43 -3.76
CA SER A 24 19.30 -4.37 -2.62
C SER A 24 19.81 -2.95 -2.37
N GLU A 25 20.13 -2.21 -3.44
CA GLU A 25 20.60 -0.82 -3.36
C GLU A 25 19.48 0.14 -2.91
N MET A 26 18.22 -0.17 -3.24
CA MET A 26 17.02 0.56 -2.82
C MET A 26 16.57 0.25 -1.38
N GLY A 27 17.21 -0.70 -0.70
CA GLY A 27 16.81 -1.13 0.66
C GLY A 27 15.50 -1.91 0.71
N SER A 28 15.04 -2.45 -0.41
CA SER A 28 13.78 -3.17 -0.57
C SER A 28 13.97 -4.67 -0.84
N TRP A 29 15.15 -5.21 -0.51
CA TRP A 29 15.48 -6.63 -0.68
C TRP A 29 14.53 -7.57 0.07
N GLU A 30 14.16 -7.22 1.30
CA GLU A 30 13.26 -8.05 2.12
C GLU A 30 11.89 -8.21 1.45
N TYR A 31 11.35 -7.12 0.89
CA TYR A 31 10.12 -7.16 0.10
C TYR A 31 10.26 -8.03 -1.15
N TYR A 32 11.35 -7.87 -1.89
CA TYR A 32 11.63 -8.62 -3.11
C TYR A 32 11.83 -10.12 -2.84
N ALA A 33 12.43 -10.48 -1.71
CA ALA A 33 12.64 -11.88 -1.33
C ALA A 33 11.31 -12.62 -1.10
N ASP A 34 10.35 -11.97 -0.46
CA ASP A 34 9.06 -12.58 -0.12
C ASP A 34 8.05 -12.54 -1.28
N ASN A 35 8.01 -11.44 -2.04
CA ASN A 35 6.95 -11.18 -3.03
C ASN A 35 7.46 -11.01 -4.47
N GLY A 36 8.78 -11.03 -4.69
CA GLY A 36 9.39 -10.69 -5.96
C GLY A 36 9.13 -9.23 -6.36
N ALA A 37 9.08 -8.99 -7.67
CA ALA A 37 8.68 -7.69 -8.23
C ALA A 37 7.14 -7.54 -8.32
N SER A 38 6.38 -8.43 -7.70
CA SER A 38 4.91 -8.37 -7.71
C SER A 38 4.42 -7.32 -6.71
N VAL A 39 3.16 -6.89 -6.85
CA VAL A 39 2.53 -5.92 -5.95
C VAL A 39 1.89 -6.65 -4.78
N PHE A 40 2.35 -6.37 -3.57
CA PHE A 40 1.75 -6.83 -2.32
C PHE A 40 1.30 -5.63 -1.47
N PRO A 41 0.02 -5.57 -1.04
CA PRO A 41 -0.51 -4.43 -0.32
C PRO A 41 0.04 -4.38 1.12
N GLN A 42 1.06 -3.56 1.31
CA GLN A 42 1.68 -3.25 2.59
C GLN A 42 2.07 -1.77 2.66
N ASN A 43 2.31 -1.26 3.86
CA ASN A 43 2.89 0.07 4.03
C ASN A 43 4.41 0.07 3.74
N SER A 44 5.05 1.24 3.74
CA SER A 44 6.49 1.39 3.48
C SER A 44 7.40 0.75 4.53
N GLN A 45 6.85 0.36 5.69
CA GLN A 45 7.55 -0.33 6.77
C GLN A 45 7.35 -1.86 6.71
N GLY A 46 6.67 -2.37 5.67
CA GLY A 46 6.43 -3.81 5.49
C GLY A 46 5.23 -4.37 6.26
N SER A 47 4.38 -3.54 6.88
CA SER A 47 3.16 -4.02 7.53
C SER A 47 2.07 -4.32 6.49
N PRO A 48 1.55 -5.56 6.39
CA PRO A 48 0.46 -5.88 5.49
C PRO A 48 -0.82 -5.12 5.80
N PHE A 49 -1.61 -4.85 4.76
CA PHE A 49 -2.97 -4.34 4.94
C PHE A 49 -3.82 -5.34 5.73
N ASN A 50 -4.64 -4.84 6.66
CA ASN A 50 -5.60 -5.64 7.40
C ASN A 50 -6.89 -4.85 7.69
N ALA A 51 -7.92 -5.55 8.18
CA ALA A 51 -9.23 -4.94 8.44
C ALA A 51 -9.22 -3.89 9.56
N ALA A 52 -8.21 -3.86 10.42
CA ALA A 52 -8.09 -2.84 11.46
C ALA A 52 -7.81 -1.44 10.88
N SER A 53 -7.39 -1.35 9.60
CA SER A 53 -7.25 -0.09 8.87
C SER A 53 -8.58 0.49 8.38
N ILE A 54 -9.72 -0.19 8.62
CA ILE A 54 -11.05 0.28 8.24
C ILE A 54 -11.84 0.59 9.51
N ALA A 55 -12.14 1.87 9.75
CA ALA A 55 -13.00 2.29 10.84
C ALA A 55 -14.48 2.12 10.47
N VAL A 56 -15.23 1.35 11.26
CA VAL A 56 -16.68 1.19 11.11
C VAL A 56 -17.32 1.16 12.49
N THR A 57 -17.95 2.27 12.88
CA THR A 57 -18.45 2.45 14.25
C THR A 57 -19.97 2.27 14.35
N GLY A 58 -20.67 2.18 13.21
CA GLY A 58 -22.12 1.97 13.12
C GLY A 58 -22.96 3.25 13.24
N ASP A 59 -22.35 4.36 13.66
CA ASP A 59 -22.95 5.70 13.65
C ASP A 59 -22.54 6.46 12.37
N PRO A 60 -23.50 6.95 11.55
CA PRO A 60 -23.18 7.64 10.30
C PRO A 60 -22.36 8.91 10.47
N LEU A 61 -22.56 9.67 11.56
CA LEU A 61 -21.81 10.90 11.80
C LEU A 61 -20.34 10.58 12.09
N THR A 62 -20.10 9.61 12.97
CA THR A 62 -18.76 9.13 13.30
C THR A 62 -18.05 8.59 12.06
N ASN A 63 -18.73 7.79 11.23
CA ASN A 63 -18.13 7.27 9.99
C ASN A 63 -17.70 8.40 9.02
N LEU A 64 -18.48 9.48 8.89
CA LEU A 64 -18.10 10.62 8.04
C LEU A 64 -16.87 11.38 8.58
N TYR A 65 -16.73 11.49 9.91
CA TYR A 65 -15.54 12.06 10.52
C TYR A 65 -14.30 11.18 10.27
N GLU A 66 -14.45 9.87 10.38
CA GLU A 66 -13.37 8.92 10.07
C GLU A 66 -13.00 8.95 8.57
N ASP A 67 -13.99 9.02 7.66
CA ASP A 67 -13.74 9.13 6.22
C ASP A 67 -12.99 10.43 5.88
N LEU A 68 -13.39 11.56 6.48
CA LEU A 68 -12.72 12.86 6.30
C LEU A 68 -11.31 12.85 6.89
N ALA A 69 -11.13 12.22 8.06
CA ALA A 69 -9.82 12.08 8.68
C ALA A 69 -8.89 11.19 7.83
N ALA A 70 -9.41 10.10 7.24
CA ALA A 70 -8.67 9.22 6.36
C ALA A 70 -8.21 9.93 5.08
N ASP A 71 -9.07 10.75 4.46
CA ASP A 71 -8.70 11.56 3.31
C ASP A 71 -7.70 12.68 3.70
N GLY A 72 -7.94 13.35 4.84
CA GLY A 72 -7.06 14.40 5.36
C GLY A 72 -5.67 13.93 5.81
N ALA A 73 -5.52 12.64 6.15
CA ALA A 73 -4.24 12.03 6.51
C ALA A 73 -3.32 11.75 5.30
N THR A 74 -3.78 12.02 4.07
CA THR A 74 -3.02 11.78 2.83
C THR A 74 -2.06 12.92 2.44
N LEU A 75 -1.87 13.93 3.30
CA LEU A 75 -1.00 15.10 3.09
C LEU A 75 0.06 15.22 4.21
#